data_AF-A0A4P5SY02-F1
#
_entry.id   AF-A0A4P5SY02-F1
#
_cell.length_a   1.000
_cell.length_b   1.000
_cell.length_c   1.000
_cell.angle_alpha   90.00
_cell.angle_beta   90.00
_cell.angle_gamma   90.00
#
_symmetry.space_group_name_H-M   'P 1'
#
loop_
_entity.id
_entity.type
_entity.pdbx_description
1 polymer ?
#
loop_
_entity_poly.entity_id
_entity_poly.type
_entity_poly.pdbx_seq_one_letter_code
_entity_poly.pdbx_strand_id
1 'polypeptide(L)'
;MWWDIVPVSGDPEINPLPTLWFEEALDTMRQILNIPHVACQESAIHGLGHWYYRHQHRVSRILNAYILSGRGLRAGLHTYALNARKGGIL
;
A
#
# COMPACT_ATOMS: atom_id res chain seq x y z
N MET A 1 8.55 -8.16 -5.11
CA MET A 1 8.64 -6.73 -5.50
C MET A 1 9.62 -6.01 -4.57
N TRP A 2 10.00 -4.75 -4.87
CA TRP A 2 10.89 -3.96 -3.99
C TRP A 2 10.41 -3.93 -2.52
N TRP A 3 9.08 -3.93 -2.31
CA TRP A 3 8.45 -3.98 -0.99
C TRP A 3 8.76 -5.24 -0.17
N ASP A 4 9.11 -6.37 -0.81
CA ASP A 4 9.48 -7.62 -0.11
C ASP A 4 10.91 -7.58 0.46
N ILE A 5 11.75 -6.68 -0.06
CA ILE A 5 13.20 -6.67 0.21
C ILE A 5 13.65 -5.39 0.91
N VAL A 6 12.81 -4.37 1.00
CA VAL A 6 13.18 -3.07 1.57
C VAL A 6 13.38 -3.20 3.09
N PRO A 7 14.59 -2.92 3.62
CA PRO A 7 14.89 -3.11 5.04
C PRO A 7 14.40 -1.90 5.83
N VAL A 8 13.08 -1.77 5.99
CA VAL A 8 12.47 -0.70 6.80
C VAL A 8 12.36 -1.16 8.24
N SER A 9 13.49 -1.37 8.89
CA SER A 9 13.58 -1.63 10.33
C SER A 9 14.39 -0.52 10.99
N GLY A 10 13.87 -0.01 12.10
CA GLY A 10 14.48 1.02 12.92
C GLY A 10 13.60 1.27 14.13
N ASP A 11 14.22 1.39 15.30
CA ASP A 11 13.49 1.73 16.53
C ASP A 11 12.94 3.16 16.41
N PRO A 12 11.60 3.33 16.40
CA PRO A 12 10.98 4.64 16.26
C PRO A 12 11.28 5.59 17.43
N GLU A 13 11.72 5.08 18.58
CA GLU A 13 12.15 5.89 19.74
C GLU A 13 13.59 6.41 19.58
N ILE A 14 14.43 5.71 18.81
CA ILE A 14 15.84 6.07 18.59
C ILE A 14 16.01 6.93 17.32
N ASN A 15 15.15 6.77 16.33
CA ASN A 15 15.16 7.57 15.11
C ASN A 15 13.72 7.87 14.66
N PRO A 16 13.30 9.14 14.53
CA PRO A 16 11.96 9.51 14.06
C PRO A 16 11.81 9.50 12.53
N LEU A 17 12.92 9.39 11.76
CA LEU A 17 12.91 9.25 10.29
C LEU A 17 12.00 8.12 9.76
N PRO A 18 11.83 6.96 10.42
CA PRO A 18 10.93 5.90 9.99
C PRO A 18 9.49 6.41 9.85
N THR A 19 8.99 7.23 10.77
CA THR A 19 7.58 7.69 10.74
C THR A 19 7.31 8.59 9.54
N LEU A 20 8.15 9.60 9.29
CA LEU A 20 7.99 10.48 8.12
C LEU A 20 8.10 9.68 6.82
N TRP A 21 9.06 8.76 6.76
CA TRP A 21 9.25 7.90 5.60
C TRP A 21 8.03 7.03 5.30
N PHE A 22 7.40 6.42 6.32
CA PHE A 22 6.19 5.61 6.14
C PHE A 22 5.02 6.45 5.63
N GLU A 23 4.81 7.64 6.19
CA GLU A 23 3.72 8.52 5.77
C GLU A 23 3.88 8.92 4.29
N GLU A 24 5.08 9.33 3.89
CA GLU A 24 5.41 9.69 2.51
C GLU A 24 5.32 8.49 1.55
N ALA A 25 5.75 7.32 1.98
CA ALA A 25 5.67 6.14 1.14
C ALA A 25 4.23 5.64 0.96
N LEU A 26 3.38 5.73 2.01
CA LEU A 26 1.94 5.49 1.90
C LEU A 26 1.28 6.49 0.93
N ASP A 27 1.66 7.78 0.98
CA ASP A 27 1.14 8.79 0.06
C ASP A 27 1.64 8.58 -1.38
N THR A 28 2.88 8.15 -1.55
CA THR A 28 3.46 7.80 -2.85
C THR A 28 2.69 6.63 -3.47
N MET A 29 2.44 5.56 -2.72
CA MET A 29 1.63 4.44 -3.22
C MET A 29 0.19 4.85 -3.55
N ARG A 30 -0.42 5.72 -2.73
CA ARG A 30 -1.73 6.31 -3.04
C ARG A 30 -1.72 7.05 -4.38
N GLN A 31 -0.64 7.79 -4.69
CA GLN A 31 -0.50 8.48 -5.96
C GLN A 31 -0.31 7.50 -7.12
N ILE A 32 0.53 6.47 -6.95
CA ILE A 32 0.79 5.42 -7.95
C ILE A 32 -0.50 4.69 -8.35
N LEU A 33 -1.45 4.47 -7.44
CA LEU A 33 -2.76 3.87 -7.75
C LEU A 33 -3.55 4.65 -8.82
N ASN A 34 -3.26 5.93 -9.03
CA ASN A 34 -3.90 6.75 -10.07
C ASN A 34 -3.27 6.57 -11.45
N ILE A 35 -2.10 5.93 -11.55
CA ILE A 35 -1.45 5.64 -12.84
C ILE A 35 -2.24 4.50 -13.51
N PRO A 36 -2.74 4.68 -14.74
CA PRO A 36 -3.59 3.70 -15.43
C PRO A 36 -2.76 2.55 -16.02
N HIS A 37 -1.89 1.95 -15.22
CA HIS A 37 -1.02 0.84 -15.61
C HIS A 37 -1.06 -0.26 -14.54
N VAL A 38 -1.33 -1.50 -14.97
CA VAL A 38 -1.57 -2.65 -14.08
C VAL A 38 -0.39 -2.87 -13.13
N ALA A 39 0.84 -2.96 -13.65
CA ALA A 39 2.01 -3.22 -12.80
C ALA A 39 2.25 -2.12 -11.75
N CYS A 40 1.90 -0.86 -12.04
CA CYS A 40 2.01 0.23 -11.08
C CYS A 40 1.00 0.04 -9.95
N GLN A 41 -0.25 -0.27 -10.32
CA GLN A 41 -1.33 -0.53 -9.36
C GLN A 41 -1.04 -1.78 -8.51
N GLU A 42 -0.57 -2.87 -9.12
CA GLU A 42 -0.14 -4.08 -8.39
C GLU A 42 0.96 -3.76 -7.38
N SER A 43 1.98 -3.02 -7.81
CA SER A 43 3.07 -2.62 -6.92
C SER A 43 2.59 -1.80 -5.74
N ALA A 44 1.71 -0.81 -5.97
CA ALA A 44 1.15 0.00 -4.90
C ALA A 44 0.24 -0.81 -3.96
N ILE A 45 -0.63 -1.68 -4.48
CA ILE A 45 -1.50 -2.54 -3.67
C ILE A 45 -0.65 -3.46 -2.78
N HIS A 46 0.38 -4.07 -3.35
CA HIS A 46 1.27 -4.98 -2.66
C HIS A 46 2.02 -4.28 -1.52
N GLY A 47 2.65 -3.12 -1.79
CA GLY A 47 3.33 -2.35 -0.75
C GLY A 47 2.40 -1.83 0.35
N LEU A 48 1.17 -1.42 0.01
CA LEU A 48 0.16 -1.02 0.99
C LEU A 48 -0.23 -2.20 1.90
N GLY A 49 -0.34 -3.42 1.34
CA GLY A 49 -0.63 -4.64 2.09
C GLY A 49 0.46 -4.98 3.13
N HIS A 50 1.74 -4.85 2.76
CA HIS A 50 2.88 -5.07 3.67
C HIS A 50 2.80 -4.24 4.95
N TRP A 51 2.27 -3.02 4.86
CA TRP A 51 2.22 -2.10 5.99
C TRP A 51 0.88 -2.05 6.70
N TYR A 52 -0.04 -2.95 6.35
CA TYR A 52 -1.34 -3.04 7.00
C TYR A 52 -1.20 -3.11 8.53
N TYR A 53 -0.40 -4.03 9.07
CA TYR A 53 -0.31 -4.24 10.52
C TYR A 53 0.23 -3.03 11.29
N ARG A 54 1.04 -2.17 10.65
CA ARG A 54 1.60 -0.96 11.26
C ARG A 54 0.72 0.28 11.03
N HIS A 55 -0.02 0.35 9.93
CA HIS A 55 -0.80 1.51 9.51
C HIS A 55 -2.24 1.16 9.07
N GLN A 56 -2.90 0.28 9.82
CA GLN A 56 -4.19 -0.36 9.46
C GLN A 56 -5.24 0.63 8.94
N HIS A 57 -5.47 1.72 9.67
CA HIS A 57 -6.47 2.73 9.31
C HIS A 57 -6.12 3.45 8.00
N ARG A 58 -4.86 3.88 7.84
CA ARG A 58 -4.42 4.64 6.67
C ARG A 58 -4.40 3.78 5.41
N VAL A 59 -3.86 2.56 5.52
CA VAL A 59 -3.89 1.54 4.44
C VAL A 59 -5.33 1.23 4.03
N SER A 60 -6.21 0.94 4.99
CA SER A 60 -7.60 0.62 4.70
C SER A 60 -8.33 1.75 4.00
N ARG A 61 -8.10 3.00 4.43
CA ARG A 61 -8.69 4.19 3.81
C ARG A 61 -8.24 4.35 2.35
N ILE A 62 -6.95 4.18 2.07
CA ILE A 62 -6.39 4.30 0.71
C ILE A 62 -6.98 3.22 -0.20
N LEU A 63 -6.96 1.96 0.23
CA LEU A 63 -7.46 0.85 -0.58
C LEU A 63 -8.98 0.90 -0.77
N ASN A 64 -9.74 1.37 0.23
CA ASN A 64 -11.18 1.61 0.07
C ASN A 64 -11.48 2.66 -0.99
N ALA A 65 -10.76 3.79 -0.98
CA ALA A 65 -10.93 4.82 -2.00
C ALA A 65 -10.61 4.29 -3.40
N TYR A 66 -9.55 3.48 -3.53
CA TYR A 66 -9.20 2.83 -4.79
C TYR A 66 -10.29 1.86 -5.29
N ILE A 67 -10.80 0.99 -4.41
CA ILE A 67 -11.89 0.06 -4.71
C ILE A 67 -13.14 0.80 -5.20
N LEU A 68 -13.56 1.84 -4.45
CA LEU A 68 -14.73 2.65 -4.78
C LEU A 68 -14.57 3.47 -6.07
N SER A 69 -13.33 3.79 -6.46
CA SER A 69 -13.05 4.58 -7.67
C SER A 69 -13.31 3.82 -8.98
N GLY A 70 -13.48 2.49 -8.93
CA GLY A 70 -13.65 1.64 -10.13
C GLY A 70 -12.41 1.52 -11.01
N ARG A 71 -11.30 2.19 -10.69
CA ARG A 71 -10.05 2.15 -11.48
C ARG A 71 -9.36 0.78 -11.48
N GLY A 72 -9.77 -0.11 -10.57
CA GLY A 72 -9.33 -1.49 -10.46
C GLY A 72 -10.38 -2.53 -10.89
N LEU A 73 -11.39 -2.18 -11.71
CA LEU A 73 -12.46 -3.10 -12.14
C LEU A 73 -11.98 -4.38 -12.86
N ARG A 74 -10.69 -4.47 -13.21
CA ARG A 74 -10.06 -5.73 -13.61
C ARG A 74 -10.04 -6.67 -12.40
N ALA A 75 -10.72 -7.82 -12.52
CA ALA A 75 -10.98 -8.72 -11.40
C ALA A 75 -9.75 -9.07 -10.52
N GLY A 76 -8.56 -9.15 -11.11
CA GLY A 76 -7.31 -9.38 -10.39
C GLY A 76 -6.94 -8.25 -9.41
N LEU A 77 -6.98 -7.00 -9.86
CA LEU A 77 -6.61 -5.83 -9.03
C LEU A 77 -7.63 -5.56 -7.93
N HIS A 78 -8.92 -5.74 -8.23
CA HIS A 78 -9.98 -5.57 -7.24
C HIS A 78 -9.84 -6.59 -6.10
N THR A 79 -9.66 -7.87 -6.45
CA THR A 79 -9.42 -8.95 -5.48
C THR A 79 -8.14 -8.69 -4.69
N TYR A 80 -7.08 -8.24 -5.35
CA TYR A 80 -5.84 -7.92 -4.68
C TYR A 80 -6.00 -6.80 -3.65
N ALA A 81 -6.65 -5.69 -4.03
CA ALA A 81 -6.91 -4.58 -3.12
C ALA A 81 -7.78 -4.99 -1.92
N LEU A 82 -8.76 -5.88 -2.13
CA LEU A 82 -9.59 -6.41 -1.04
C LEU A 82 -8.80 -7.25 -0.03
N ASN A 83 -7.84 -8.05 -0.51
CA ASN A 83 -6.97 -8.85 0.34
C ASN A 83 -5.92 -7.98 1.06
N ALA A 84 -5.27 -7.07 0.33
CA ALA A 84 -4.28 -6.15 0.90
C ALA A 84 -4.87 -5.26 1.99
N ARG A 85 -6.15 -4.89 1.89
CA ARG A 85 -6.88 -4.14 2.93
C ARG A 85 -6.99 -4.89 4.26
N LYS A 86 -6.75 -6.20 4.26
CA LYS A 86 -6.72 -7.07 5.44
C LYS A 86 -5.32 -7.58 5.77
N GLY A 87 -4.27 -7.02 5.13
CA GLY A 87 -2.89 -7.48 5.26
C GLY A 87 -2.54 -8.69 4.38
N GLY A 88 -3.44 -9.14 3.50
CA GLY A 88 -3.19 -10.24 2.58
C GLY A 88 -2.44 -9.77 1.34
N ILE A 89 -1.15 -10.12 1.24
CA ILE A 89 -0.30 -9.91 0.07
C ILE A 89 -0.16 -11.24 -0.69
N LEU A 90 -1.16 -11.56 -1.52
CA LEU A 90 -1.08 -12.68 -2.47
C LEU A 90 -0.10 -12.38 -3.61
#